data_AF-A0A7J4J3J1-F1
#
_entry.id   AF-A0A7J4J3J1-F1
#
_cell.length_a   1.000
_cell.length_b   1.000
_cell.length_c   1.000
_cell.angle_alpha   90.00
_cell.angle_beta   90.00
_cell.angle_gamma   90.00
#
_symmetry.space_group_name_H-M   'P 1'
#
loop_
_entity.id
_entity.type
_entity.pdbx_description
1 polymer ?
#
loop_
_entity_poly.entity_id
_entity_poly.type
_entity_poly.pdbx_seq_one_letter_code
_entity_poly.pdbx_strand_id
1 'polypeptide(L)'
;MGSNQNEIEQGKAAAVLSYLLVGIIWFFADEKMRKNRFVAFHVKQALVLLVISVAVSIVFAILGSILGLFFLMMGGFFFIFWIGRIINLLVFALALWGIISAAQGKEQELPVIGSFAKKFTL
;
A
#
# COMPACT_ATOMS: atom_id res chain seq x y z
N MET A 1 20.00 7.72 7.67
CA MET A 1 19.61 8.41 8.91
C MET A 1 18.10 8.34 9.00
N GLY A 2 17.57 7.76 10.08
CA GLY A 2 16.13 7.77 10.32
C GLY A 2 15.63 9.17 10.68
N SER A 3 14.32 9.39 10.58
CA SER A 3 13.68 10.66 10.93
C SER A 3 13.91 11.05 12.39
N ASN A 4 14.03 12.35 12.66
CA ASN A 4 14.17 12.86 14.03
C ASN A 4 12.80 12.97 14.72
N GLN A 5 12.80 13.18 16.04
CA GLN A 5 11.58 13.22 16.85
C GLN A 5 10.57 14.29 16.38
N ASN A 6 11.07 15.45 15.95
CA ASN A 6 10.23 16.56 15.49
C ASN A 6 9.53 16.22 14.15
N GLU A 7 10.25 15.60 13.21
CA GLU A 7 9.68 15.10 11.96
C GLU A 7 8.59 14.05 12.23
N ILE A 8 8.83 13.14 13.18
CA ILE A 8 7.85 12.10 13.55
C ILE A 8 6.60 12.75 14.15
N GLU A 9 6.74 13.67 15.11
CA GLU A 9 5.61 14.30 15.79
C GLU A 9 4.75 15.14 14.83
N GLN A 10 5.38 15.95 13.98
CA GLN A 10 4.67 16.78 13.01
C GLN A 10 4.04 15.97 11.87
N GLY A 11 4.69 14.89 11.45
CA GLY A 11 4.30 14.08 10.30
C GLY A 11 3.38 12.91 10.62
N LYS A 12 3.15 12.61 11.90
CA LYS A 12 2.51 11.37 12.34
C LYS A 12 1.16 11.10 11.68
N ALA A 13 0.29 12.11 11.66
CA ALA A 13 -1.04 12.01 11.08
C ALA A 13 -0.97 11.72 9.57
N ALA A 14 -0.12 12.46 8.85
CA ALA A 14 0.05 12.27 7.40
C ALA A 14 0.65 10.88 7.09
N ALA A 15 1.61 10.42 7.88
CA ALA A 15 2.21 9.09 7.74
C ALA A 15 1.17 7.96 7.96
N VAL A 16 0.35 8.05 9.01
CA VAL A 16 -0.73 7.09 9.28
C VAL A 16 -1.76 7.10 8.14
N LEU A 17 -2.18 8.30 7.72
CA LEU A 17 -3.17 8.45 6.65
C LEU A 17 -2.63 8.08 5.27
N SER A 18 -1.30 7.99 5.08
CA SER A 18 -0.70 7.67 3.77
C SER A 18 -1.12 6.31 3.22
N TYR A 19 -1.50 5.36 4.08
CA TYR A 19 -2.04 4.06 3.68
C TYR A 19 -3.50 4.13 3.18
N LEU A 20 -4.08 5.33 3.21
CA LEU A 20 -5.34 5.69 2.56
C LEU A 20 -5.03 6.73 1.47
N LEU A 21 -5.88 6.80 0.45
CA LEU A 21 -5.72 7.77 -0.65
C LEU A 21 -5.62 9.22 -0.14
N VAL A 22 -6.34 9.56 0.93
CA VAL A 22 -6.35 10.90 1.51
C VAL A 22 -4.98 11.35 2.02
N GLY A 23 -4.18 10.47 2.63
CA GLY A 23 -2.85 10.85 3.12
C GLY A 23 -1.82 10.97 2.01
N ILE A 24 -1.96 10.20 0.93
CA ILE A 24 -1.13 10.36 -0.28
C ILE A 24 -1.40 11.73 -0.92
N ILE A 25 -2.67 12.10 -1.05
CA ILE A 25 -3.06 13.42 -1.58
C ILE A 25 -2.53 14.53 -0.67
N TRP A 26 -2.70 14.41 0.65
CA TRP A 26 -2.19 15.39 1.60
C TRP A 26 -0.67 15.56 1.49
N PHE A 27 0.09 14.46 1.37
CA PHE A 27 1.52 14.53 1.15
C PHE A 27 1.88 15.38 -0.07
N PHE A 28 1.23 15.19 -1.22
CA PHE A 28 1.55 15.99 -2.42
C PHE A 28 1.03 17.43 -2.35
N ALA A 29 -0.05 17.68 -1.62
CA ALA A 29 -0.67 18.99 -1.49
C ALA A 29 0.04 19.92 -0.48
N ASP A 30 0.76 19.36 0.49
CA ASP A 30 1.42 20.13 1.56
C ASP A 30 2.95 20.03 1.45
N GLU A 31 3.60 21.16 1.13
CA GLU A 31 5.06 21.23 0.98
C GLU A 31 5.81 20.81 2.26
N LYS A 32 5.25 21.06 3.46
CA LYS A 32 5.86 20.64 4.72
C LYS A 32 5.87 19.11 4.82
N MET A 33 4.77 18.47 4.41
CA MET A 33 4.66 17.00 4.40
C MET A 33 5.59 16.39 3.37
N ARG A 34 5.77 17.02 2.20
CA ARG A 34 6.75 16.59 1.18
C ARG A 34 8.19 16.59 1.68
N LYS A 35 8.55 17.59 2.49
CA LYS A 35 9.89 17.71 3.07
C LYS A 35 10.10 16.83 4.30
N ASN A 36 9.02 16.32 4.89
CA ASN A 36 9.08 15.45 6.05
C ASN A 36 9.48 14.03 5.66
N ARG A 37 10.67 13.60 6.09
CA ARG A 37 11.24 12.28 5.75
C ARG A 37 10.41 11.12 6.28
N PHE A 38 9.80 11.27 7.45
CA PHE A 38 8.96 10.25 8.07
C PHE A 38 7.70 9.99 7.23
N VAL A 39 7.05 11.08 6.78
CA VAL A 39 5.88 10.99 5.91
C VAL A 39 6.27 10.42 4.55
N ALA A 40 7.37 10.89 3.96
CA ALA A 40 7.86 10.40 2.68
C ALA A 40 8.15 8.89 2.71
N PHE A 41 8.70 8.36 3.81
CA PHE A 41 8.92 6.93 3.98
C PHE A 41 7.62 6.12 3.89
N HIS A 42 6.61 6.49 4.67
CA HIS A 42 5.32 5.78 4.69
C HIS A 42 4.53 5.95 3.39
N VAL A 43 4.58 7.14 2.77
CA VAL A 43 3.96 7.39 1.47
C VAL A 43 4.58 6.55 0.36
N LYS A 44 5.91 6.36 0.33
CA LYS A 44 6.56 5.46 -0.64
C LYS A 44 6.03 4.04 -0.52
N GLN A 45 5.93 3.51 0.69
CA GLN A 45 5.39 2.17 0.92
C GLN A 45 3.92 2.07 0.53
N ALA A 46 3.11 3.05 0.91
CA ALA A 46 1.69 3.08 0.57
C ALA A 46 1.45 3.18 -0.94
N LEU A 47 2.26 3.97 -1.66
CA LEU A 47 2.21 4.05 -3.12
C LEU A 47 2.57 2.72 -3.78
N VAL A 48 3.62 2.04 -3.32
CA VAL A 48 3.98 0.70 -3.83
C VAL A 48 2.84 -0.29 -3.57
N LEU A 49 2.26 -0.28 -2.37
CA LEU A 49 1.15 -1.15 -2.02
C LEU A 49 -0.09 -0.85 -2.89
N LEU A 50 -0.38 0.43 -3.17
CA LEU A 50 -1.46 0.85 -4.06
C LEU A 50 -1.23 0.37 -5.49
N VAL A 51 -0.03 0.55 -6.04
CA VAL A 51 0.33 0.10 -7.39
C VAL A 51 0.19 -1.41 -7.52
N ILE A 52 0.68 -2.17 -6.53
CA ILE A 52 0.52 -3.63 -6.51
C ILE A 52 -0.96 -4.01 -6.45
N SER A 53 -1.74 -3.36 -5.59
CA SER A 53 -3.18 -3.62 -5.46
C SER A 53 -3.93 -3.38 -6.77
N VAL A 54 -3.61 -2.29 -7.48
CA VAL A 54 -4.21 -1.97 -8.79
C VAL A 54 -3.77 -2.98 -9.84
N ALA A 55 -2.47 -3.32 -9.91
CA ALA A 55 -1.95 -4.28 -10.87
C ALA A 55 -2.60 -5.67 -10.70
N VAL A 56 -2.70 -6.15 -9.45
CA VAL A 56 -3.42 -7.39 -9.11
C VAL A 56 -4.87 -7.30 -9.57
N SER A 57 -5.57 -6.20 -9.25
CA SER A 57 -6.98 -6.04 -9.63
C SER A 57 -7.20 -6.10 -11.15
N ILE A 58 -6.32 -5.48 -11.93
CA ILE A 58 -6.35 -5.52 -13.40
C ILE A 58 -6.11 -6.95 -13.90
N VAL A 59 -5.11 -7.66 -13.37
CA VAL A 59 -4.82 -9.05 -13.75
C VAL A 59 -6.04 -9.96 -13.50
N PHE A 60 -6.63 -9.88 -12.31
CA PHE A 60 -7.83 -10.67 -11.98
C PHE A 60 -9.04 -10.27 -12.83
N ALA A 61 -9.20 -8.98 -13.16
CA ALA A 61 -10.27 -8.53 -14.05
C ALA A 61 -10.12 -9.12 -15.45
N ILE A 62 -8.92 -9.09 -16.04
CA ILE A 62 -8.63 -9.65 -17.36
C ILE A 62 -8.81 -11.17 -17.37
N LEU A 63 -8.27 -11.87 -16.35
CA LEU A 63 -8.46 -13.31 -16.23
C LEU A 63 -9.95 -13.65 -16.10
N GLY A 64 -10.70 -12.89 -15.30
CA GLY A 64 -12.14 -13.05 -15.14
C GLY A 64 -12.91 -12.84 -16.44
N SER A 65 -12.56 -11.85 -17.27
CA SER A 65 -13.26 -11.59 -18.53
C SER A 65 -12.88 -12.55 -19.65
N ILE A 66 -11.63 -12.99 -19.75
CA ILE A 66 -11.19 -13.98 -20.76
C ILE A 66 -11.68 -15.39 -20.41
N LEU A 67 -11.53 -15.78 -19.14
CA LEU A 67 -11.78 -17.14 -18.68
C LEU A 67 -13.19 -17.33 -18.12
N GLY A 68 -13.98 -16.25 -17.99
CA GLY A 68 -15.26 -16.24 -17.29
C GLY A 68 -16.24 -17.28 -17.79
N LEU A 69 -16.45 -17.39 -19.12
CA LEU A 69 -17.41 -18.36 -19.68
C LEU A 69 -16.93 -19.82 -19.50
N PHE A 70 -15.63 -20.07 -19.67
CA PHE A 70 -15.02 -21.39 -19.55
C PHE A 70 -14.98 -21.90 -18.10
N PHE A 71 -14.66 -21.02 -17.14
CA PHE A 71 -14.57 -21.35 -15.73
C PHE A 71 -15.93 -21.39 -15.01
N LEU A 72 -16.96 -20.68 -15.52
CA LEU A 72 -18.33 -20.75 -15.02
C LEU A 72 -18.92 -22.17 -15.19
N MET A 73 -18.64 -22.83 -16.33
CA MET A 73 -19.13 -24.19 -16.60
C MET A 73 -18.36 -25.30 -15.85
N MET A 74 -17.10 -25.07 -15.47
CA MET A 74 -16.24 -26.09 -14.82
C MET A 74 -16.01 -25.87 -13.31
N GLY A 75 -16.70 -24.93 -12.68
CA GLY A 75 -16.56 -24.65 -11.24
C GLY A 75 -15.29 -23.90 -10.83
N GLY A 76 -14.36 -23.66 -11.76
CA GLY A 76 -13.12 -22.94 -11.46
C GLY A 76 -13.32 -21.46 -11.11
N PHE A 77 -14.49 -20.88 -11.41
CA PHE A 77 -14.83 -19.51 -11.01
C PHE A 77 -14.69 -19.31 -9.48
N PHE A 78 -15.02 -20.33 -8.69
CA PHE A 78 -14.83 -20.29 -7.24
C PHE A 78 -13.34 -20.14 -6.88
N PHE A 79 -12.44 -20.86 -7.54
CA PHE A 79 -11.02 -20.86 -7.19
C PHE A 79 -10.36 -19.48 -7.42
N ILE A 80 -10.61 -18.86 -8.59
CA ILE A 80 -10.10 -17.53 -8.92
C ILE A 80 -10.64 -16.47 -7.93
N PHE A 81 -11.93 -16.56 -7.59
CA PHE A 81 -12.56 -15.66 -6.63
C PHE A 81 -11.92 -15.76 -5.24
N TRP A 82 -11.72 -16.98 -4.73
CA TRP A 82 -11.12 -17.20 -3.40
C TRP A 82 -9.67 -16.71 -3.33
N ILE A 83 -8.86 -16.96 -4.37
CA ILE A 83 -7.48 -16.45 -4.42
C ILE A 83 -7.48 -14.92 -4.39
N GLY A 84 -8.35 -14.26 -5.17
CA GLY A 84 -8.47 -12.81 -5.15
C GLY A 84 -8.82 -12.26 -3.76
N ARG A 85 -9.65 -12.96 -2.98
CA ARG A 85 -9.94 -12.59 -1.58
C ARG A 85 -8.71 -12.70 -0.68
N ILE A 86 -7.94 -13.79 -0.80
CA ILE A 86 -6.73 -14.01 0.00
C ILE A 86 -5.70 -12.91 -0.29
N ILE A 87 -5.49 -12.55 -1.57
CA ILE A 87 -4.53 -11.50 -1.92
C ILE A 87 -4.98 -10.14 -1.36
N ASN A 88 -6.27 -9.80 -1.45
CA ASN A 88 -6.79 -8.57 -0.85
C ASN A 88 -6.60 -8.54 0.67
N LEU A 89 -6.79 -9.68 1.36
CA LEU A 89 -6.52 -9.78 2.79
C LEU A 89 -5.03 -9.58 3.12
N LEU A 90 -4.12 -10.10 2.30
CA LEU A 90 -2.69 -9.89 2.45
C LEU A 90 -2.30 -8.41 2.25
N VAL A 91 -2.82 -7.76 1.21
CA VAL A 91 -2.62 -6.32 0.97
C VAL A 91 -3.15 -5.50 2.15
N PHE A 92 -4.33 -5.84 2.66
CA PHE A 92 -4.92 -5.18 3.82
C PHE A 92 -4.08 -5.39 5.10
N ALA A 93 -3.59 -6.59 5.34
CA ALA A 93 -2.71 -6.88 6.47
C ALA A 93 -1.39 -6.08 6.41
N LEU A 94 -0.80 -5.94 5.21
CA LEU A 94 0.38 -5.09 5.01
C LEU A 94 0.08 -3.61 5.24
N ALA A 95 -1.08 -3.11 4.80
CA ALA A 95 -1.51 -1.75 5.08
C ALA A 95 -1.65 -1.50 6.59
N LEU A 96 -2.28 -2.43 7.31
CA LEU A 96 -2.42 -2.35 8.78
C LEU A 96 -1.08 -2.36 9.50
N TRP A 97 -0.14 -3.20 9.07
CA TRP A 97 1.22 -3.18 9.63
C TRP A 97 1.84 -1.80 9.44
N GLY A 98 1.75 -1.24 8.23
CA GLY A 98 2.27 0.08 7.92
C GLY A 98 1.66 1.17 8.80
N ILE A 99 0.34 1.15 8.97
CA ILE A 99 -0.41 2.06 9.85
C ILE A 99 0.06 1.94 11.30
N ILE A 100 0.20 0.71 11.82
CA ILE A 100 0.67 0.47 13.19
C ILE A 100 2.09 0.99 13.37
N SER A 101 2.97 0.76 12.40
CA SER A 101 4.34 1.27 12.42
C SER A 101 4.37 2.80 12.44
N ALA A 102 3.58 3.44 11.58
CA ALA A 102 3.45 4.90 11.53
C ALA A 102 2.91 5.46 12.85
N ALA A 103 1.90 4.81 13.42
CA ALA A 103 1.31 5.18 14.71
C ALA A 103 2.30 4.99 15.89
N GLN A 104 3.26 4.09 15.76
CA GLN A 104 4.36 3.92 16.72
C GLN A 104 5.55 4.85 16.46
N GLY A 105 5.52 5.66 15.39
CA GLY A 105 6.64 6.54 15.02
C GLY A 105 7.85 5.79 14.47
N LYS A 106 7.64 4.58 13.92
CA LYS A 106 8.71 3.72 13.42
C LYS A 106 8.70 3.67 11.89
N GLU A 107 9.88 3.78 11.30
CA GLU A 107 10.12 3.58 9.86
C GLU A 107 10.37 2.08 9.58
N GLN A 108 9.39 1.23 9.87
CA GLN A 108 9.52 -0.20 9.64
C GLN A 108 9.25 -0.56 8.18
N GLU A 109 10.12 -1.37 7.59
CA GLU A 109 9.91 -1.91 6.25
C GLU A 109 8.83 -2.99 6.25
N LEU A 110 7.83 -2.81 5.40
CA LEU A 110 6.84 -3.85 5.15
C LEU A 110 7.50 -5.06 4.49
N PRO A 111 7.19 -6.29 4.94
CA PRO A 111 7.76 -7.49 4.34
C PRO A 111 7.35 -7.60 2.87
N VAL A 112 8.21 -8.19 2.05
CA VAL A 112 8.04 -8.41 0.60
C VAL A 112 8.10 -7.11 -0.24
N ILE A 113 7.58 -5.98 0.24
CA ILE A 113 7.45 -4.74 -0.53
C ILE A 113 8.41 -3.61 -0.14
N GLY A 114 9.03 -3.68 1.05
CA GLY A 114 9.95 -2.64 1.54
C GLY A 114 11.15 -2.39 0.63
N SER A 115 11.66 -3.44 -0.03
CA SER A 115 12.77 -3.35 -1.00
C SER A 115 12.39 -2.60 -2.28
N PHE A 116 11.13 -2.69 -2.72
CA PHE A 116 10.63 -1.94 -3.88
C PHE A 116 10.41 -0.47 -3.53
N ALA A 117 9.90 -0.18 -2.33
CA ALA A 117 9.70 1.20 -1.85
C ALA A 117 11.01 2.00 -1.78
N LYS A 118 12.13 1.36 -1.41
CA LYS A 118 13.47 1.99 -1.38
C LYS A 118 13.96 2.46 -2.75
N LYS A 119 13.53 1.82 -3.82
CA LYS A 119 13.92 2.19 -5.20
C LYS A 119 13.13 3.37 -5.74
N PHE A 120 12.05 3.77 -5.04
CA PHE A 120 11.19 4.86 -5.45
C PHE A 120 11.69 6.19 -4.87
N THR A 121 11.95 7.15 -5.75
CA THR A 121 12.34 8.51 -5.38
C THR A 121 11.10 9.40 -5.39
N LEU A 122 10.82 10.07 -4.27
CA LEU A 122 9.78 11.08 -4.09
C LEU A 122 10.45 12.38 -3.63
#